data_AF-A0A7Y3LDL9-F1
#
_entry.id   AF-A0A7Y3LDL9-F1
#
_cell.length_a   1.000
_cell.length_b   1.000
_cell.length_c   1.000
_cell.angle_alpha   90.00
_cell.angle_beta   90.00
_cell.angle_gamma   90.00
#
_symmetry.space_group_name_H-M   'P 1'
#
loop_
_entity.id
_entity.type
_entity.pdbx_description
1 polymer ?
#
loop_
_entity_poly.entity_id
_entity_poly.type
_entity_poly.pdbx_seq_one_letter_code
_entity_poly.pdbx_strand_id
1 'polypeptide(L)'
;MSRLSRAIRTLWQDQGGMTLVELMVSSTLSLIVGFIVFQSLSSFESIQGTTQTAFDSSTQVQLISNRLIQKLKLATIPQSSTSPFVFVSPSEVKLYISSTPLSPPYEADFKVTPDSGSNCPCTMVESDLSGTQQGQNLALSGITSMNVFSYYPEPTTTNMTPSPISVDQEGTTSASTLDAIFGIGVNLSTKVGVTGSAVSIYNFVELPNVYPLPS
;
A
#
# COMPACT_ATOMS: atom_id res chain seq x y z
N MET A 1 -47.60 -10.76 54.05
CA MET A 1 -46.15 -11.02 53.91
C MET A 1 -45.94 -11.99 52.75
N SER A 2 -45.33 -11.53 51.67
CA SER A 2 -45.26 -12.22 50.38
C SER A 2 -44.30 -13.41 50.42
N ARG A 3 -44.54 -14.42 49.57
CA ARG A 3 -43.67 -15.61 49.44
C ARG A 3 -42.20 -15.24 49.13
N LEU A 4 -41.98 -14.05 48.55
CA LEU A 4 -40.67 -13.46 48.31
C LEU A 4 -39.88 -13.22 49.60
N SER A 5 -40.54 -12.73 50.66
CA SER A 5 -39.87 -12.48 51.95
C SER A 5 -39.53 -13.77 52.70
N ARG A 6 -40.18 -14.88 52.36
CA ARG A 6 -39.88 -16.21 52.90
C ARG A 6 -38.71 -16.86 52.15
N ALA A 7 -38.67 -16.72 50.82
CA ALA A 7 -37.56 -17.21 49.98
C ALA A 7 -36.22 -16.53 50.28
N ILE A 8 -36.22 -15.21 50.52
CA ILE A 8 -35.02 -14.45 50.92
C ILE A 8 -34.52 -14.91 52.29
N ARG A 9 -35.42 -15.28 53.20
CA ARG A 9 -35.06 -15.68 54.56
C ARG A 9 -34.47 -17.10 54.61
N THR A 10 -34.94 -18.01 53.76
CA THR A 10 -34.37 -19.35 53.62
C THR A 10 -32.98 -19.35 52.97
N LEU A 11 -32.71 -18.43 52.04
CA LEU A 11 -31.35 -18.26 51.47
C LEU A 11 -30.32 -17.77 52.51
N TRP A 12 -30.77 -17.10 53.57
CA TRP A 12 -29.90 -16.62 54.65
C TRP A 12 -29.69 -17.63 55.79
N GLN A 13 -30.53 -18.67 55.90
CA GLN A 13 -30.48 -19.60 57.04
C GLN A 13 -29.84 -20.95 56.71
N ASP A 14 -29.81 -21.40 55.45
CA ASP A 14 -29.37 -22.76 55.11
C ASP A 14 -27.96 -22.89 54.49
N GLN A 15 -27.22 -21.79 54.34
CA GLN A 15 -25.78 -21.83 54.13
C GLN A 15 -25.16 -20.75 55.01
N GLY A 16 -24.17 -21.11 55.84
CA GLY A 16 -23.52 -20.21 56.78
C GLY A 16 -23.29 -18.84 56.13
N GLY A 17 -24.03 -17.84 56.62
CA GLY A 17 -24.08 -16.53 55.97
C GLY A 17 -22.66 -16.01 55.75
N MET A 18 -22.38 -15.54 54.53
CA MET A 18 -21.04 -15.07 54.17
C MET A 18 -20.54 -14.10 55.23
N THR A 19 -19.39 -14.42 55.82
CA THR A 19 -18.74 -13.53 56.75
C THR A 19 -18.37 -12.23 56.04
N LEU A 20 -18.30 -11.12 56.77
CA LEU A 20 -17.91 -9.82 56.21
C LEU A 20 -16.55 -9.90 55.49
N VAL A 21 -15.67 -10.79 55.96
CA VAL A 21 -14.38 -11.11 55.34
C VAL A 21 -14.56 -11.82 53.99
N GLU A 22 -15.42 -12.84 53.90
CA GLU A 22 -15.72 -13.53 52.64
C GLU A 22 -16.32 -12.59 51.58
N LEU A 23 -17.14 -11.61 52.02
CA LEU A 23 -17.72 -10.61 51.13
C LEU A 23 -16.67 -9.60 50.62
N MET A 24 -15.71 -9.21 51.48
CA MET A 24 -14.56 -8.39 51.09
C MET A 24 -13.62 -9.12 50.12
N VAL A 25 -13.35 -10.40 50.38
CA VAL A 25 -12.50 -11.23 49.51
C VAL A 25 -13.17 -11.44 48.15
N SER A 26 -14.47 -11.74 48.13
CA SER A 26 -15.26 -11.94 46.91
C SER A 26 -15.38 -10.67 46.06
N SER A 27 -15.60 -9.51 46.69
CA SER A 27 -15.65 -8.22 45.98
C SER A 27 -14.28 -7.81 45.42
N THR A 28 -13.20 -8.06 46.18
CA THR A 28 -11.83 -7.80 45.73
C THR A 28 -11.45 -8.69 44.55
N LEU A 29 -11.74 -10.00 44.62
CA LEU A 29 -11.53 -10.92 43.51
C LEU A 29 -12.33 -10.51 42.27
N SER A 30 -13.58 -10.09 42.46
CA SER A 30 -14.44 -9.62 41.36
C SER A 30 -13.88 -8.36 40.69
N LEU A 31 -13.30 -7.43 41.45
CA LEU A 31 -12.64 -6.23 40.91
C LEU A 31 -11.36 -6.57 40.14
N ILE A 32 -10.53 -7.49 40.67
CA ILE A 32 -9.32 -7.95 39.98
C ILE A 32 -9.67 -8.63 38.66
N VAL A 33 -10.64 -9.55 38.68
CA VAL A 33 -11.13 -10.22 37.46
C VAL A 33 -11.72 -9.21 36.48
N GLY A 34 -12.53 -8.25 36.96
CA GLY A 34 -13.09 -7.18 36.14
C GLY A 34 -12.00 -6.31 35.49
N PHE A 35 -10.94 -5.97 36.22
CA PHE A 35 -9.81 -5.20 35.70
C PHE A 35 -9.02 -5.97 34.64
N ILE A 36 -8.76 -7.26 34.86
CA ILE A 36 -8.08 -8.14 33.88
C ILE A 36 -8.92 -8.27 32.61
N VAL A 37 -10.24 -8.47 32.74
CA VAL A 37 -11.15 -8.57 31.59
C VAL A 37 -11.19 -7.24 30.83
N PHE A 38 -11.25 -6.11 31.52
CA PHE A 38 -11.22 -4.78 30.90
C PHE A 38 -9.93 -4.54 30.11
N GLN A 39 -8.76 -4.78 30.71
CA GLN A 39 -7.47 -4.67 30.00
C GLN A 39 -7.38 -5.60 28.79
N SER A 40 -7.90 -6.82 28.92
CA SER A 40 -7.90 -7.81 27.82
C SER A 40 -8.79 -7.35 26.67
N LEU A 41 -9.98 -6.81 26.97
CA LEU A 41 -10.89 -6.24 25.96
C LEU A 41 -10.26 -5.05 25.24
N SER A 42 -9.69 -4.08 25.97
CA SER A 42 -9.03 -2.92 25.35
C SER A 42 -7.83 -3.32 24.49
N SER A 43 -7.06 -4.34 24.92
CA SER A 43 -5.95 -4.87 24.13
C SER A 43 -6.46 -5.55 22.86
N PHE A 44 -7.56 -6.31 22.96
CA PHE A 44 -8.17 -6.99 21.83
C PHE A 44 -8.75 -6.02 20.80
N GLU A 45 -9.46 -4.97 21.23
CA GLU A 45 -9.95 -3.90 20.34
C GLU A 45 -8.80 -3.21 19.61
N SER A 46 -7.69 -2.93 20.30
CA SER A 46 -6.49 -2.35 19.70
C SER A 46 -5.85 -3.27 18.65
N ILE A 47 -5.73 -4.57 18.95
CA ILE A 47 -5.20 -5.56 18.00
C ILE A 47 -6.12 -5.72 16.80
N GLN A 48 -7.44 -5.76 16.99
CA GLN A 48 -8.38 -5.83 15.87
C GLN A 48 -8.30 -4.61 14.96
N GLY A 49 -8.26 -3.40 15.53
CA GLY A 49 -8.15 -2.17 14.75
C GLY A 49 -6.88 -2.13 13.92
N THR A 50 -5.73 -2.47 14.52
CA THR A 50 -4.44 -2.53 13.81
C THR A 50 -4.43 -3.61 12.71
N THR A 51 -5.01 -4.78 12.97
CA THR A 51 -5.09 -5.88 12.00
C THR A 51 -5.98 -5.51 10.81
N GLN A 52 -7.15 -4.92 11.03
CA GLN A 52 -8.05 -4.49 9.97
C GLN A 52 -7.39 -3.43 9.08
N THR A 53 -6.78 -2.41 9.68
CA THR A 53 -6.08 -1.37 8.90
C THR A 53 -4.92 -1.95 8.10
N ALA A 54 -4.16 -2.92 8.67
CA ALA A 54 -3.09 -3.59 7.95
C ALA A 54 -3.60 -4.39 6.74
N PHE A 55 -4.72 -5.09 6.90
CA PHE A 55 -5.36 -5.81 5.81
C PHE A 55 -5.85 -4.87 4.69
N ASP A 56 -6.49 -3.76 5.06
CA ASP A 56 -6.98 -2.77 4.10
C ASP A 56 -5.83 -2.11 3.33
N SER A 57 -4.74 -1.73 4.03
CA SER A 57 -3.54 -1.18 3.40
C SER A 57 -2.87 -2.18 2.44
N SER A 58 -2.71 -3.44 2.84
CA SER A 58 -2.13 -4.47 1.96
C SER A 58 -2.97 -4.69 0.70
N THR A 59 -4.30 -4.70 0.85
CA THR A 59 -5.23 -4.87 -0.28
C THR A 59 -5.16 -3.71 -1.25
N GLN A 60 -5.11 -2.47 -0.74
CA GLN A 60 -4.98 -1.27 -1.57
C GLN A 60 -3.65 -1.25 -2.33
N VAL A 61 -2.51 -1.56 -1.67
CA VAL A 61 -1.21 -1.62 -2.35
C VAL A 61 -1.22 -2.65 -3.47
N GLN A 62 -1.79 -3.83 -3.24
CA GLN A 62 -1.87 -4.88 -4.26
C GLN A 62 -2.72 -4.44 -5.46
N LEU A 63 -3.90 -3.84 -5.21
CA LEU A 63 -4.78 -3.35 -6.28
C LEU A 63 -4.08 -2.29 -7.14
N ILE A 64 -3.34 -1.39 -6.50
CA ILE A 64 -2.67 -0.28 -7.19
C ILE A 64 -1.43 -0.76 -7.92
N SER A 65 -0.64 -1.63 -7.30
CA SER A 65 0.44 -2.33 -7.99
C SER A 65 -0.10 -3.06 -9.22
N ASN A 66 -1.21 -3.80 -9.11
CA ASN A 66 -1.80 -4.51 -10.26
C ASN A 66 -2.25 -3.53 -11.36
N ARG A 67 -2.92 -2.43 -11.01
CA ARG A 67 -3.36 -1.42 -11.97
C ARG A 67 -2.18 -0.72 -12.65
N LEU A 68 -1.17 -0.32 -11.89
CA LEU A 68 0.06 0.29 -12.41
C LEU A 68 0.77 -0.68 -13.36
N ILE A 69 0.97 -1.93 -12.96
CA ILE A 69 1.57 -2.97 -13.83
C ILE A 69 0.77 -3.14 -15.12
N GLN A 70 -0.56 -3.20 -15.03
CA GLN A 70 -1.41 -3.31 -16.21
C GLN A 70 -1.24 -2.11 -17.15
N LYS A 71 -1.17 -0.89 -16.62
CA LYS A 71 -0.95 0.32 -17.41
C LYS A 71 0.45 0.38 -18.02
N LEU A 72 1.48 0.03 -17.27
CA LEU A 72 2.86 -0.04 -17.77
C LEU A 72 3.00 -1.05 -18.92
N LYS A 73 2.24 -2.15 -18.90
CA LYS A 73 2.20 -3.11 -20.02
C LYS A 73 1.56 -2.54 -21.29
N LEU A 74 0.83 -1.44 -21.20
CA LEU A 74 0.27 -0.72 -22.35
C LEU A 74 1.24 0.32 -22.92
N ALA A 75 2.45 0.42 -22.38
CA ALA A 75 3.52 1.25 -22.96
C ALA A 75 3.70 0.92 -24.44
N THR A 76 3.84 1.96 -25.25
CA THR A 76 3.99 1.83 -26.70
C THR A 76 4.88 2.93 -27.25
N ILE A 77 5.48 2.66 -28.41
CA ILE A 77 6.28 3.62 -29.14
C ILE A 77 5.35 4.46 -30.05
N PRO A 78 5.30 5.79 -29.91
CA PRO A 78 4.39 6.60 -30.71
C PRO A 78 4.81 6.74 -32.18
N GLN A 79 6.11 6.67 -32.48
CA GLN A 79 6.66 6.72 -33.84
C GLN A 79 7.89 5.82 -33.95
N SER A 80 8.11 5.21 -35.12
CA SER A 80 9.23 4.30 -35.39
C SER A 80 10.58 5.05 -35.30
N SER A 81 11.13 5.20 -34.10
CA SER A 81 12.45 5.75 -33.71
C SER A 81 12.43 6.48 -32.36
N THR A 82 11.28 6.57 -31.67
CA THR A 82 11.17 7.25 -30.38
C THR A 82 11.07 6.26 -29.22
N SER A 83 11.68 6.57 -28.08
CA SER A 83 11.40 5.87 -26.82
C SER A 83 9.90 5.94 -26.49
N PRO A 84 9.31 4.90 -25.85
CA PRO A 84 7.99 5.03 -25.24
C PRO A 84 8.02 5.98 -24.03
N PHE A 85 9.18 6.27 -23.47
CA PHE A 85 9.32 7.13 -22.30
C PHE A 85 9.49 8.58 -22.72
N VAL A 86 8.84 9.46 -21.95
CA VAL A 86 9.01 10.92 -22.05
C VAL A 86 9.93 11.40 -20.93
N PHE A 87 9.77 10.83 -19.74
CA PHE A 87 10.52 11.20 -18.55
C PHE A 87 10.54 10.03 -17.57
N VAL A 88 11.66 9.82 -16.91
CA VAL A 88 11.80 8.79 -15.87
C VAL A 88 12.56 9.33 -14.69
N SER A 89 12.12 9.00 -13.47
CA SER A 89 12.75 9.35 -12.21
C SER A 89 12.35 8.31 -11.15
N PRO A 90 13.08 8.20 -10.03
CA PRO A 90 12.69 7.29 -8.94
C PRO A 90 11.26 7.49 -8.41
N SER A 91 10.68 8.68 -8.56
CA SER A 91 9.34 9.04 -8.06
C SER A 91 8.29 9.26 -9.13
N GLU A 92 8.66 9.31 -10.41
CA GLU A 92 7.76 9.70 -11.49
C GLU A 92 8.17 9.03 -12.80
N VAL A 93 7.20 8.46 -13.51
CA VAL A 93 7.38 7.89 -14.84
C VAL A 93 6.32 8.44 -15.77
N LYS A 94 6.78 9.05 -16.87
CA LYS A 94 5.94 9.50 -17.99
C LYS A 94 6.24 8.68 -19.22
N LEU A 95 5.19 8.13 -19.81
CA LEU A 95 5.31 7.30 -20.99
C LEU A 95 4.08 7.41 -21.90
N TYR A 96 4.27 7.07 -23.16
CA TYR A 96 3.21 6.87 -24.12
C TYR A 96 2.56 5.50 -23.89
N ILE A 97 1.25 5.50 -23.71
CA ILE A 97 0.45 4.29 -23.62
C ILE A 97 -0.60 4.25 -24.72
N SER A 98 -0.92 3.03 -25.16
CA SER A 98 -2.08 2.82 -26.04
C SER A 98 -2.91 1.65 -25.52
N SER A 99 -4.20 1.92 -25.32
CA SER A 99 -5.16 0.94 -24.82
C SER A 99 -5.53 -0.10 -25.88
N THR A 100 -5.36 0.21 -27.17
CA THR A 100 -5.57 -0.73 -28.28
C THR A 100 -4.58 -0.46 -29.42
N PRO A 101 -4.22 -1.47 -30.24
CA PRO A 101 -3.29 -1.28 -31.35
C PRO A 101 -3.69 -0.21 -32.38
N LEU A 102 -4.97 0.17 -32.41
CA LEU A 102 -5.55 1.12 -33.38
C LEU A 102 -5.82 2.50 -32.76
N SER A 103 -5.68 2.65 -31.44
CA SER A 103 -5.86 3.93 -30.77
C SER A 103 -4.57 4.76 -30.85
N PRO A 104 -4.67 6.08 -31.07
CA PRO A 104 -3.50 6.94 -30.97
C PRO A 104 -2.94 6.84 -29.55
N PRO A 105 -1.60 6.76 -29.41
CA PRO A 105 -0.97 6.76 -28.11
C PRO A 105 -1.20 8.09 -27.41
N TYR A 106 -1.29 8.04 -26.08
CA TYR A 106 -1.43 9.21 -25.23
C TYR A 106 -0.39 9.20 -24.12
N GLU A 107 -0.04 10.38 -23.60
CA GLU A 107 0.92 10.53 -22.51
C GLU A 107 0.26 10.25 -21.17
N ALA A 108 0.77 9.26 -20.45
CA ALA A 108 0.40 8.99 -19.07
C ALA A 108 1.54 9.37 -18.13
N ASP A 109 1.18 9.99 -17.01
CA ASP A 109 2.08 10.40 -15.95
C ASP A 109 1.71 9.69 -14.65
N PHE A 110 2.65 8.93 -14.11
CA PHE A 110 2.53 8.28 -12.80
C PHE A 110 3.53 8.92 -11.86
N LYS A 111 3.03 9.71 -10.90
CA LYS A 111 3.86 10.50 -9.99
C LYS A 111 3.59 10.15 -8.55
N VAL A 112 4.65 10.04 -7.75
CA VAL A 112 4.57 9.98 -6.28
C VAL A 112 4.86 11.36 -5.71
N THR A 113 3.90 11.89 -4.96
CA THR A 113 3.96 13.19 -4.31
C THR A 113 3.89 13.03 -2.80
N PRO A 114 4.72 13.74 -2.01
CA PRO A 114 4.56 13.75 -0.57
C PRO A 114 3.20 14.35 -0.17
N ASP A 115 2.61 13.84 0.90
CA ASP A 115 1.47 14.52 1.53
C ASP A 115 1.94 15.87 2.07
N SER A 116 1.09 16.89 1.91
CA SER A 116 1.41 18.29 2.26
C SER A 116 2.10 18.42 3.62
N GLY A 117 3.35 18.87 3.62
CA GLY A 117 4.14 19.11 4.84
C GLY A 117 4.88 17.89 5.41
N SER A 118 4.98 16.79 4.67
CA SER A 118 5.77 15.60 5.07
C SER A 118 6.80 15.21 4.00
N ASN A 119 7.88 14.51 4.38
CA ASN A 119 8.79 13.87 3.43
C ASN A 119 8.31 12.44 3.04
N CYS A 120 7.33 11.90 3.78
CA CYS A 120 6.49 10.73 3.54
C CYS A 120 5.64 10.51 4.83
N PRO A 121 4.33 10.17 4.81
CA PRO A 121 3.62 9.43 3.79
C PRO A 121 3.36 10.20 2.48
N CYS A 122 3.38 9.47 1.36
CA CYS A 122 3.22 9.99 0.01
C CYS A 122 1.95 9.41 -0.65
N THR A 123 1.49 10.10 -1.69
CA THR A 123 0.41 9.74 -2.60
C THR A 123 0.90 9.47 -4.01
N MET A 124 0.29 8.50 -4.69
CA MET A 124 0.50 8.28 -6.12
C MET A 124 -0.63 8.95 -6.92
N VAL A 125 -0.31 9.52 -8.07
CA VAL A 125 -1.27 10.16 -8.97
C VAL A 125 -1.04 9.63 -10.39
N GLU A 126 -2.12 9.18 -11.05
CA GLU A 126 -2.14 8.90 -12.49
C GLU A 126 -2.82 10.09 -13.19
N SER A 127 -2.11 10.73 -14.10
CA SER A 127 -2.66 11.79 -14.96
C SER A 127 -2.56 11.40 -16.43
N ASP A 128 -3.62 11.67 -17.18
CA ASP A 128 -3.61 11.62 -18.64
C ASP A 128 -3.33 13.04 -19.16
N LEU A 129 -2.17 13.22 -19.79
CA LEU A 129 -1.69 14.52 -20.25
C LEU A 129 -2.25 14.89 -21.63
N SER A 130 -3.04 14.03 -22.27
CA SER A 130 -3.68 14.29 -23.58
C SER A 130 -4.88 15.24 -23.53
N GLY A 131 -5.15 15.85 -22.38
CA GLY A 131 -6.05 17.02 -22.24
C GLY A 131 -7.54 16.71 -22.24
N THR A 132 -7.97 15.44 -22.27
CA THR A 132 -9.40 15.08 -22.28
C THR A 132 -9.91 14.29 -21.07
N GLN A 133 -9.03 13.80 -20.20
CA GLN A 133 -9.43 13.14 -18.95
C GLN A 133 -8.72 13.76 -17.75
N GLN A 134 -9.50 14.36 -16.84
CA GLN A 134 -9.00 14.70 -15.51
C GLN A 134 -8.45 13.42 -14.87
N GLY A 135 -7.18 13.48 -14.45
CA GLY A 135 -6.47 12.33 -13.87
C GLY A 135 -7.31 11.60 -12.84
N GLN A 136 -7.38 10.28 -12.97
CA GLN A 136 -7.90 9.47 -11.87
C GLN A 136 -6.82 9.45 -10.78
N ASN A 137 -7.05 10.19 -9.70
CA ASN A 137 -6.22 10.08 -8.50
C ASN A 137 -6.25 8.62 -8.02
N LEU A 138 -5.21 7.84 -8.30
CA LEU A 138 -4.89 6.64 -7.54
C LEU A 138 -4.29 7.06 -6.19
N ALA A 139 -5.04 7.82 -5.39
CA ALA A 139 -4.57 8.34 -4.12
C ALA A 139 -4.32 7.18 -3.13
N LEU A 140 -3.13 6.57 -3.22
CA LEU A 140 -2.55 5.73 -2.18
C LEU A 140 -2.09 6.67 -1.08
N SER A 141 -2.84 6.85 0.00
CA SER A 141 -2.22 7.45 1.18
C SER A 141 -1.32 6.41 1.88
N GLY A 142 -0.22 6.87 2.46
CA GLY A 142 0.62 6.00 3.30
C GLY A 142 1.80 5.31 2.60
N ILE A 143 2.18 5.71 1.37
CA ILE A 143 3.44 5.24 0.76
C ILE A 143 4.62 5.80 1.57
N THR A 144 5.54 4.95 1.97
CA THR A 144 6.65 5.28 2.88
C THR A 144 7.89 5.83 2.19
N SER A 145 7.94 5.78 0.86
CA SER A 145 9.10 6.17 0.05
C SER A 145 8.64 6.92 -1.19
N MET A 146 9.38 7.97 -1.57
CA MET A 146 9.24 8.60 -2.88
C MET A 146 9.88 7.78 -4.00
N ASN A 147 10.89 6.97 -3.67
CA ASN A 147 11.62 6.15 -4.65
C ASN A 147 10.87 4.83 -4.82
N VAL A 148 9.94 4.79 -5.77
CA VAL A 148 9.12 3.61 -6.08
C VAL A 148 9.47 2.98 -7.42
N PHE A 149 10.12 3.73 -8.31
CA PHE A 149 10.50 3.26 -9.64
C PHE A 149 11.99 2.95 -9.70
N SER A 150 12.32 1.85 -10.36
CA SER A 150 13.67 1.47 -10.74
C SER A 150 13.65 1.01 -12.19
N TYR A 151 14.72 1.25 -12.94
CA TYR A 151 14.74 1.02 -14.39
C TYR A 151 15.80 0.00 -14.72
N TYR A 152 15.56 -0.87 -15.68
CA TYR A 152 16.46 -1.97 -16.01
C TYR A 152 16.70 -2.03 -17.52
N PRO A 153 17.94 -2.30 -17.96
CA PRO A 153 18.24 -2.56 -19.35
C PRO A 153 17.79 -3.96 -19.76
N GLU A 154 17.85 -4.21 -21.07
CA GLU A 154 17.60 -5.54 -21.64
C GLU A 154 18.57 -6.58 -21.03
N PRO A 155 18.07 -7.75 -20.60
CA PRO A 155 18.93 -8.86 -20.21
C PRO A 155 19.81 -9.26 -21.40
N THR A 156 21.12 -9.28 -21.21
CA THR A 156 22.04 -9.78 -22.24
C THR A 156 22.31 -11.26 -22.00
N THR A 157 22.76 -11.98 -23.03
CA THR A 157 23.19 -13.38 -22.91
C THR A 157 24.26 -13.60 -21.83
N THR A 158 25.05 -12.57 -21.56
CA THR A 158 26.06 -12.53 -20.50
C THR A 158 25.55 -12.11 -19.12
N ASN A 159 24.45 -11.34 -19.04
CA ASN A 159 23.87 -10.87 -17.79
C ASN A 159 22.36 -11.12 -17.78
N MET A 160 21.96 -12.30 -17.26
CA MET A 160 20.56 -12.67 -17.09
C MET A 160 19.84 -11.85 -16.02
N THR A 161 20.57 -11.21 -15.11
CA THR A 161 20.03 -10.29 -14.09
C THR A 161 20.52 -8.88 -14.39
N PRO A 162 19.76 -8.07 -15.15
CA PRO A 162 20.19 -6.74 -15.52
C PRO A 162 20.35 -5.86 -14.26
N SER A 163 21.42 -5.09 -14.20
CA SER A 163 21.63 -4.09 -13.13
C SER A 163 20.78 -2.86 -13.39
N PRO A 164 20.22 -2.22 -12.36
CA PRO A 164 19.37 -1.06 -12.57
C PRO A 164 20.15 0.10 -13.21
N ILE A 165 19.49 0.83 -14.11
CA ILE A 165 19.96 2.07 -14.70
C ILE A 165 19.90 3.15 -13.62
N SER A 166 20.99 3.88 -13.43
CA SER A 166 21.02 5.02 -12.52
C SER A 166 20.17 6.14 -13.12
N VAL A 167 19.10 6.50 -12.42
CA VAL A 167 18.28 7.67 -12.75
C VAL A 167 18.31 8.59 -11.55
N ASP A 168 18.75 9.82 -11.76
CA ASP A 168 18.87 10.82 -10.70
C ASP A 168 17.50 11.20 -10.13
N GLN A 169 17.48 11.75 -8.91
CA GLN A 169 16.24 12.17 -8.24
C GLN A 169 15.50 13.28 -9.00
N GLU A 170 16.19 14.07 -9.81
CA GLU A 170 15.58 15.11 -10.65
C GLU A 170 14.99 14.55 -11.97
N GLY A 171 15.23 13.26 -12.25
CA GLY A 171 14.79 12.54 -13.44
C GLY A 171 15.62 12.80 -14.70
N THR A 172 15.37 12.01 -15.74
CA THR A 172 16.06 12.09 -17.04
C THR A 172 15.08 12.14 -18.20
N THR A 173 15.44 12.93 -19.20
CA THR A 173 14.80 13.03 -20.53
C THR A 173 15.78 12.68 -21.66
N SER A 174 16.99 12.22 -21.31
CA SER A 174 18.03 11.88 -22.29
C SER A 174 17.59 10.69 -23.13
N ALA A 175 17.42 10.89 -24.45
CA ALA A 175 17.00 9.84 -25.37
C ALA A 175 17.85 8.57 -25.24
N SER A 176 19.18 8.69 -25.19
CA SER A 176 20.08 7.55 -25.00
C SER A 176 19.84 6.73 -23.73
N THR A 177 19.44 7.38 -22.63
CA THR A 177 19.12 6.69 -21.37
C THR A 177 17.74 6.09 -21.43
N LEU A 178 16.77 6.81 -22.01
CA LEU A 178 15.39 6.34 -22.16
C LEU A 178 15.29 5.14 -23.11
N ASP A 179 16.07 5.11 -24.18
CA ASP A 179 16.15 4.01 -25.15
C ASP A 179 16.80 2.76 -24.55
N ALA A 180 17.61 2.91 -23.50
CA ALA A 180 18.22 1.79 -22.81
C ALA A 180 17.26 1.08 -21.84
N ILE A 181 16.08 1.66 -21.55
CA ILE A 181 15.15 1.12 -20.57
C ILE A 181 14.28 0.04 -21.21
N PHE A 182 14.42 -1.18 -20.72
CA PHE A 182 13.65 -2.33 -21.15
C PHE A 182 12.51 -2.66 -20.17
N GLY A 183 12.77 -2.50 -18.87
CA GLY A 183 11.82 -2.86 -17.82
C GLY A 183 11.81 -1.86 -16.68
N ILE A 184 10.71 -1.87 -15.93
CA ILE A 184 10.48 -1.01 -14.77
C ILE A 184 10.23 -1.91 -13.56
N GLY A 185 11.05 -1.76 -12.52
CA GLY A 185 10.74 -2.24 -11.18
C GLY A 185 9.85 -1.23 -10.45
N VAL A 186 8.78 -1.73 -9.85
CA VAL A 186 7.87 -0.99 -8.99
C VAL A 186 8.01 -1.54 -7.58
N ASN A 187 8.52 -0.72 -6.66
CA ASN A 187 8.64 -1.02 -5.25
C ASN A 187 7.72 -0.11 -4.43
N LEU A 188 6.57 -0.64 -4.03
CA LEU A 188 5.59 0.10 -3.23
C LEU A 188 5.64 -0.42 -1.80
N SER A 189 5.86 0.49 -0.85
CA SER A 189 5.87 0.15 0.57
C SER A 189 4.90 1.06 1.32
N THR A 190 3.97 0.49 2.07
CA THR A 190 3.05 1.25 2.93
C THR A 190 3.23 0.91 4.39
N LYS A 191 3.00 1.90 5.26
CA LYS A 191 3.03 1.72 6.72
C LYS A 191 1.66 1.98 7.30
N VAL A 192 1.25 1.10 8.20
CA VAL A 192 0.00 1.24 8.95
C VAL A 192 0.29 1.91 10.28
N GLY A 193 -0.18 3.16 10.45
CA GLY A 193 0.06 3.96 11.64
C GLY A 193 1.54 4.32 11.86
N VAL A 194 1.84 4.92 13.02
CA VAL A 194 3.20 5.38 13.35
C VAL A 194 4.16 4.23 13.75
N THR A 195 3.62 3.07 14.13
CA THR A 195 4.37 1.94 14.73
C THR A 195 4.27 0.61 13.98
N GLY A 196 3.43 0.50 12.94
CA GLY A 196 3.32 -0.74 12.15
C GLY A 196 4.56 -1.06 11.32
N SER A 197 4.80 -2.34 11.03
CA SER A 197 5.82 -2.75 10.05
C SER A 197 5.35 -2.39 8.65
N ALA A 198 6.25 -1.88 7.82
CA ALA A 198 5.90 -1.53 6.44
C ALA A 198 5.70 -2.80 5.61
N VAL A 199 4.63 -2.84 4.81
CA VAL A 199 4.38 -3.91 3.83
C VAL A 199 4.92 -3.44 2.50
N SER A 200 5.94 -4.14 1.99
CA SER A 200 6.57 -3.82 0.71
C SER A 200 6.21 -4.86 -0.34
N ILE A 201 5.78 -4.39 -1.51
CA ILE A 201 5.53 -5.20 -2.69
C ILE A 201 6.50 -4.75 -3.79
N TYR A 202 7.28 -5.70 -4.30
CA TYR A 202 8.16 -5.50 -5.43
C TYR A 202 7.62 -6.23 -6.65
N ASN A 203 7.46 -5.53 -7.77
CA ASN A 203 7.09 -6.11 -9.05
C ASN A 203 8.02 -5.62 -10.14
N PHE A 204 8.46 -6.53 -10.99
CA PHE A 204 9.16 -6.20 -12.23
C PHE A 204 8.18 -6.24 -13.40
N VAL A 205 8.20 -5.19 -14.23
CA VAL A 205 7.36 -5.07 -15.41
C VAL A 205 8.25 -4.98 -16.64
N GLU A 206 8.21 -6.04 -17.43
CA GLU A 206 8.71 -6.04 -18.80
C GLU A 206 7.76 -5.25 -19.70
N LEU A 207 8.31 -4.46 -20.64
CA LEU A 207 7.53 -3.60 -21.53
C LEU A 207 7.46 -4.23 -22.95
N PRO A 208 6.39 -4.98 -23.26
CA PRO A 208 6.36 -5.86 -24.42
C PRO A 208 6.35 -5.14 -25.78
N ASN A 209 5.89 -3.88 -25.84
CA ASN A 209 5.75 -3.13 -27.09
C ASN A 209 6.85 -2.05 -27.27
N VAL A 210 7.95 -2.18 -26.54
CA VAL A 210 9.03 -1.18 -26.48
C VAL A 210 10.28 -1.61 -27.26
N TYR A 211 10.27 -2.80 -27.85
CA TYR A 211 11.40 -3.28 -28.64
C TYR A 211 11.51 -2.64 -30.03
N PRO A 212 12.74 -2.44 -30.55
CA PRO A 212 12.94 -2.16 -31.95
C PRO A 212 12.52 -3.39 -32.77
N LEU A 213 11.91 -3.16 -33.92
CA LEU A 213 11.84 -4.18 -34.98
C LEU A 213 13.24 -4.79 -35.17
N PRO A 214 13.36 -6.12 -35.33
CA PRO A 214 14.65 -6.73 -35.63
C PRO A 214 15.27 -6.06 -36.85
N SER A 215 16.53 -5.63 -36.70
CA SER A 215 17.37 -5.11 -37.77
C SER A 215 17.65 -6.15 -38.83
#